data_AF-A0A1D8UVW8-F1
#
_entry.id   AF-A0A1D8UVW8-F1
#
_cell.length_a   1.000
_cell.length_b   1.000
_cell.length_c   1.000
_cell.angle_alpha   90.00
_cell.angle_beta   90.00
_cell.angle_gamma   90.00
#
_symmetry.space_group_name_H-M   'P 1'
#
loop_
_entity.id
_entity.type
_entity.pdbx_description
1 polymer ?
#
loop_
_entity_poly.entity_id
_entity_poly.type
_entity_poly.pdbx_seq_one_letter_code
_entity_poly.pdbx_strand_id
1 'polypeptide(L)'
;MLHVLDRSVTAAGTRLLVRQLATPLANPKQIRRRLSLVRYFVENSRQRGDCREALGAMPDVLRATGRLSLGKATPLDLGAIRDALGQAWTLTEILPPVVAVVSGLKPIVRDLEHMRQGDASALRETLRRALTVQPERDIAGFVKSALDCELDEARTARDEVAEALTQFQAQLVEQTGVRSLKIRRNALIGFHIEVSAAQASGLASPFVLRQGLAG
;
A
#
# COMPACT_ATOMS: atom_id res chain seq x y z
N MET A 1 33.39 8.12 -6.09
CA MET A 1 33.21 9.13 -5.02
C MET A 1 31.80 9.09 -4.41
N LEU A 2 30.72 9.21 -5.19
CA LEU A 2 29.34 9.16 -4.64
C LEU A 2 29.03 7.86 -3.89
N HIS A 3 29.42 6.70 -4.43
CA HIS A 3 29.25 5.39 -3.78
C HIS A 3 29.92 5.26 -2.39
N VAL A 4 30.94 6.09 -2.12
CA VAL A 4 31.64 6.08 -0.82
C VAL A 4 30.90 6.94 0.21
N LEU A 5 30.32 8.06 -0.25
CA LEU A 5 29.66 9.06 0.61
C LEU A 5 28.18 8.78 0.84
N ASP A 6 27.48 8.22 -0.15
CA ASP A 6 26.05 7.98 -0.03
C ASP A 6 25.77 6.78 0.88
N ARG A 7 25.33 7.10 2.09
CA ARG A 7 24.81 6.15 3.08
C ARG A 7 23.36 6.50 3.44
N SER A 8 22.68 7.26 2.60
CA SER A 8 21.27 7.58 2.82
C SER A 8 20.41 6.31 2.70
N VAL A 9 19.28 6.32 3.39
CA VAL A 9 18.36 5.16 3.48
C VAL A 9 17.06 5.40 2.71
N THR A 10 16.94 6.54 2.04
CA THR A 10 15.77 6.90 1.23
C THR A 10 16.21 7.44 -0.12
N ALA A 11 15.44 7.18 -1.16
CA ALA A 11 15.69 7.73 -2.49
C ALA A 11 15.67 9.28 -2.49
N ALA A 12 14.81 9.89 -1.68
CA ALA A 12 14.79 11.34 -1.48
C ALA A 12 16.10 11.86 -0.84
N GLY A 13 16.66 11.12 0.12
CA GLY A 13 17.95 11.41 0.74
C GLY A 13 19.11 11.36 -0.25
N THR A 14 19.19 10.29 -1.07
CA THR A 14 20.18 10.15 -2.15
C THR A 14 20.09 11.35 -3.11
N ARG A 15 18.88 11.66 -3.60
CA ARG A 15 18.66 12.78 -4.53
C ARG A 15 19.10 14.12 -3.92
N LEU A 16 18.79 14.35 -2.64
CA LEU A 16 19.21 15.56 -1.92
C LEU A 16 20.73 15.63 -1.79
N LEU A 17 21.40 14.53 -1.43
CA LEU A 17 22.86 14.48 -1.30
C LEU A 17 23.55 14.79 -2.63
N VAL A 18 23.12 14.13 -3.72
CA VAL A 18 23.65 14.37 -5.07
C VAL A 18 23.50 15.84 -5.45
N ARG A 19 22.32 16.43 -5.23
CA ARG A 19 22.09 17.85 -5.49
C ARG A 19 23.03 18.74 -4.68
N GLN A 20 23.20 18.47 -3.38
CA GLN A 20 24.08 19.27 -2.52
C GLN A 20 25.56 19.19 -2.91
N LEU A 21 26.02 18.04 -3.41
CA LEU A 21 27.39 17.89 -3.92
C LEU A 21 27.59 18.62 -5.25
N ALA A 22 26.58 18.61 -6.12
CA ALA A 22 26.60 19.35 -7.38
C ALA A 22 26.49 20.87 -7.19
N THR A 23 25.86 21.33 -6.10
CA THR A 23 25.70 22.76 -5.79
C THR A 23 26.19 23.08 -4.37
N PRO A 24 27.52 23.21 -4.17
CA PRO A 24 28.09 23.55 -2.87
C PRO A 24 27.59 24.91 -2.38
N LEU A 25 27.43 25.04 -1.06
CA LEU A 25 27.04 26.29 -0.44
C LEU A 25 28.23 27.24 -0.33
N ALA A 26 28.01 28.52 -0.63
CA ALA A 26 28.98 29.59 -0.36
C ALA A 26 28.69 30.36 0.95
N ASN A 27 27.49 30.22 1.51
CA ASN A 27 27.06 30.98 2.68
C ASN A 27 27.51 30.32 4.00
N PRO A 28 28.40 30.94 4.80
CA PRO A 28 28.91 30.35 6.04
C PRO A 28 27.83 30.05 7.08
N LYS A 29 26.74 30.83 7.14
CA LYS A 29 25.63 30.58 8.08
C LYS A 29 24.93 29.27 7.74
N GLN A 30 24.69 29.01 6.46
CA GLN A 30 24.04 27.77 6.01
C GLN A 30 24.96 26.55 6.17
N ILE A 31 26.26 26.71 5.91
CA ILE A 31 27.26 25.67 6.15
C ILE A 31 27.28 25.29 7.64
N ARG A 32 27.40 26.28 8.54
CA ARG A 32 27.39 26.04 10.00
C ARG A 32 26.10 25.35 10.46
N ARG A 33 24.95 25.74 9.90
CA ARG A 33 23.67 25.06 10.19
C ARG A 33 23.74 23.58 9.80
N ARG A 34 24.22 23.22 8.60
CA ARG A 34 24.38 21.81 8.20
C ARG A 34 25.37 21.05 9.09
N LEU A 35 26.52 21.66 9.41
CA LEU A 35 27.51 21.05 10.30
C LEU A 35 26.97 20.81 11.71
N SER A 36 26.11 21.69 12.24
CA SER A 36 25.44 21.45 13.54
C SER A 36 24.50 20.25 13.51
N LEU A 37 23.83 19.99 12.38
CA LEU A 37 22.97 18.81 12.21
C LEU A 37 23.80 17.53 12.17
N VAL A 38 24.92 17.54 11.43
CA VAL A 38 25.85 16.42 11.36
C VAL A 38 26.41 16.12 12.75
N ARG A 39 26.91 17.16 13.44
CA ARG A 39 27.46 17.03 14.80
C ARG A 39 26.44 16.41 15.77
N TYR A 40 25.20 16.91 15.76
CA TYR A 40 24.13 16.37 16.59
C TYR A 40 23.95 14.86 16.39
N PHE A 41 23.83 14.38 15.15
CA PHE A 41 23.65 12.95 14.89
C PHE A 41 24.93 12.12 15.07
N VAL A 42 26.12 12.74 15.00
CA VAL A 42 27.38 12.06 15.36
C VAL A 42 27.43 11.81 16.87
N GLU A 43 27.09 12.81 17.68
CA GLU A 43 27.10 12.76 19.14
C GLU A 43 25.94 11.92 19.72
N ASN A 44 24.82 11.79 18.99
CA ASN A 44 23.63 11.05 19.41
C ASN A 44 23.45 9.78 18.55
N SER A 45 24.32 8.80 18.74
CA SER A 45 24.41 7.60 17.88
C SER A 45 23.17 6.72 17.91
N ARG A 46 22.53 6.56 19.06
CA ARG A 46 21.28 5.80 19.22
C ARG A 46 20.15 6.45 18.43
N GLN A 47 19.89 7.75 18.67
CA GLN A 47 18.88 8.51 17.94
C GLN A 47 19.15 8.52 16.43
N ARG A 48 20.42 8.58 16.01
CA ARG A 48 20.79 8.42 14.60
C ARG A 48 20.38 7.04 14.06
N GLY A 49 20.60 5.97 14.82
CA GLY A 49 20.19 4.61 14.47
C GLY A 49 18.68 4.51 14.29
N ASP A 50 17.93 4.92 15.31
CA ASP A 50 16.46 4.87 15.34
C ASP A 50 15.86 5.69 14.18
N CYS A 51 16.36 6.91 13.95
CA CYS A 51 15.94 7.75 12.82
C CYS A 51 16.24 7.08 11.47
N ARG A 52 17.38 6.40 11.32
CA ARG A 52 17.73 5.69 10.08
C ARG A 52 16.83 4.50 9.84
N GLU A 53 16.44 3.78 10.88
CA GLU A 53 15.50 2.66 10.78
C GLU A 53 14.13 3.15 10.33
N ALA A 54 13.56 4.16 11.01
CA ALA A 54 12.26 4.74 10.65
C ALA A 54 12.27 5.33 9.23
N LEU A 55 13.33 6.04 8.84
CA LEU A 55 13.49 6.56 7.49
C LEU A 55 13.69 5.44 6.45
N GLY A 56 14.39 4.37 6.78
CA GLY A 56 14.61 3.24 5.86
C GLY A 56 13.34 2.46 5.55
N ALA A 57 12.38 2.46 6.49
CA ALA A 57 11.05 1.89 6.30
C ALA A 57 10.06 2.86 5.61
N MET A 58 10.48 4.09 5.31
CA MET A 58 9.63 5.09 4.63
C MET A 58 9.50 4.75 3.14
N PRO A 59 8.29 4.56 2.61
CA PRO A 59 8.09 4.37 1.17
C PRO A 59 8.38 5.67 0.39
N ASP A 60 8.49 5.60 -0.94
CA ASP A 60 8.68 6.80 -1.78
C ASP A 60 7.38 7.61 -1.89
N VAL A 61 7.08 8.34 -0.82
CA VAL A 61 5.88 9.17 -0.69
C VAL A 61 5.79 10.25 -1.76
N LEU A 62 6.93 10.79 -2.23
CA LEU A 62 6.95 11.82 -3.27
C LEU A 62 6.42 11.28 -4.60
N ARG A 63 6.72 10.01 -4.90
CA ARG A 63 6.17 9.35 -6.09
C ARG A 63 4.68 9.09 -5.95
N ALA A 64 4.23 8.66 -4.78
CA ALA A 64 2.81 8.42 -4.50
C ALA A 64 1.98 9.71 -4.59
N THR A 65 2.44 10.80 -3.96
CA THR A 65 1.76 12.10 -4.03
C THR A 65 1.77 12.71 -5.43
N GLY A 66 2.85 12.52 -6.20
CA GLY A 66 2.90 12.93 -7.60
C GLY A 66 1.91 12.17 -8.49
N ARG A 67 1.63 10.89 -8.22
CA ARG A 67 0.58 10.14 -8.93
C ARG A 67 -0.81 10.59 -8.50
N LEU A 68 -0.99 10.89 -7.22
CA LEU A 68 -2.24 11.38 -6.67
C LEU A 68 -2.66 12.72 -7.28
N SER A 69 -1.72 13.67 -7.39
CA SER A 69 -2.00 14.98 -8.01
C SER A 69 -2.39 14.89 -9.49
N LEU A 70 -1.98 13.82 -10.18
CA LEU A 70 -2.34 13.55 -11.56
C LEU A 70 -3.62 12.72 -11.72
N GLY A 71 -4.31 12.37 -10.62
CA GLY A 71 -5.49 11.50 -10.65
C GLY A 71 -5.18 10.04 -11.06
N LYS A 72 -3.91 9.62 -10.92
CA LYS A 72 -3.41 8.28 -11.33
C LYS A 72 -2.97 7.43 -10.13
N ALA A 73 -3.36 7.81 -8.92
CA ALA A 73 -3.07 7.04 -7.73
C ALA A 73 -3.80 5.69 -7.75
N THR A 74 -3.13 4.68 -7.23
CA THR A 74 -3.63 3.32 -7.01
C THR A 74 -3.78 3.07 -5.50
N PRO A 75 -4.47 2.00 -5.07
CA PRO A 75 -4.54 1.64 -3.66
C PRO A 75 -3.16 1.51 -2.99
N LEU A 76 -2.15 1.04 -3.74
CA LEU A 76 -0.75 1.00 -3.28
C LEU A 76 -0.18 2.38 -2.97
N ASP A 77 -0.51 3.40 -3.78
CA ASP A 77 -0.05 4.76 -3.55
C ASP A 77 -0.68 5.33 -2.25
N LEU A 78 -1.96 5.02 -1.99
CA LEU A 78 -2.63 5.38 -0.75
C LEU A 78 -2.02 4.66 0.47
N GLY A 79 -1.70 3.36 0.32
CA GLY A 79 -0.96 2.60 1.33
C GLY A 79 0.42 3.20 1.62
N ALA A 80 1.16 3.58 0.58
CA ALA A 80 2.46 4.25 0.74
C ALA A 80 2.34 5.59 1.48
N ILE A 81 1.29 6.38 1.22
CA ILE A 81 1.05 7.63 1.96
C ILE A 81 0.72 7.34 3.42
N ARG A 82 -0.15 6.35 3.70
CA ARG A 82 -0.48 5.90 5.06
C ARG A 82 0.77 5.52 5.83
N ASP A 83 1.61 4.67 5.23
CA ASP A 83 2.79 4.12 5.88
C ASP A 83 3.86 5.20 6.06
N ALA A 84 4.01 6.12 5.11
CA ALA A 84 4.89 7.28 5.25
C ALA A 84 4.46 8.20 6.40
N LEU A 85 3.16 8.49 6.54
CA LEU A 85 2.64 9.25 7.68
C LEU A 85 2.85 8.49 9.00
N GLY A 86 2.78 7.16 8.97
CA GLY A 86 3.14 6.29 10.10
C GLY A 86 4.60 6.47 10.53
N GLN A 87 5.54 6.41 9.59
CA GLN A 87 6.96 6.59 9.91
C GLN A 87 7.30 8.03 10.31
N ALA A 88 6.63 9.03 9.73
CA ALA A 88 6.75 10.42 10.17
C ALA A 88 6.28 10.59 11.62
N TRP A 89 5.22 9.89 12.03
CA TRP A 89 4.78 9.84 13.43
C TRP A 89 5.86 9.24 14.33
N THR A 90 6.45 8.10 13.95
CA THR A 90 7.54 7.46 14.71
C THR A 90 8.74 8.39 14.88
N LEU A 91 9.09 9.18 13.87
CA LEU A 91 10.15 10.19 13.98
C LEU A 91 9.85 11.28 15.03
N THR A 92 8.57 11.58 15.30
CA THR A 92 8.18 12.51 16.37
C THR A 92 8.42 11.94 17.77
N GLU A 93 8.48 10.61 17.89
CA GLU A 93 8.72 9.90 19.15
C GLU A 93 10.23 9.70 19.40
N ILE A 94 11.02 9.62 18.32
CA ILE A 94 12.48 9.48 18.39
C ILE A 94 13.17 10.83 18.66
N LEU A 95 12.70 11.90 18.01
CA LEU A 95 13.31 13.22 18.13
C LEU A 95 12.83 13.94 19.41
N PRO A 96 13.73 14.62 20.15
CA PRO A 96 13.32 15.44 21.28
C PRO A 96 12.38 16.59 20.85
N PRO A 97 11.58 17.14 21.77
CA PRO A 97 10.71 18.28 21.48
C PRO A 97 11.52 19.50 21.01
N VAL A 98 10.88 20.42 20.28
CA VAL A 98 11.53 21.58 19.65
C VAL A 98 12.41 22.41 20.59
N VAL A 99 12.07 22.47 21.88
CA VAL A 99 12.82 23.20 22.91
C VAL A 99 14.18 22.57 23.24
N ALA A 100 14.32 21.26 23.04
CA ALA A 100 15.48 20.47 23.43
C ALA A 100 16.43 20.14 22.26
N VAL A 101 16.09 20.53 21.03
CA VAL A 101 16.93 20.26 19.85
C VAL A 101 17.78 21.46 19.44
N VAL A 102 18.88 21.16 18.75
CA VAL A 102 19.76 22.17 18.14
C VAL A 102 19.00 23.05 17.15
N SER A 103 19.41 24.32 17.01
CA SER A 103 18.73 25.32 16.18
C SER A 103 18.46 24.86 14.74
N GLY A 104 19.37 24.06 14.17
CA GLY A 104 19.23 23.50 12.83
C GLY A 104 18.06 22.53 12.67
N LEU A 105 17.72 21.77 13.73
CA LEU A 105 16.64 20.77 13.77
C LEU A 105 15.28 21.38 14.09
N LYS A 106 15.22 22.54 14.75
CA LYS A 106 13.95 23.16 15.18
C LYS A 106 12.90 23.26 14.07
N PRO A 107 13.23 23.64 12.82
CA PRO A 107 12.23 23.65 11.75
C PRO A 107 11.66 22.26 11.45
N ILE A 108 12.52 21.23 11.39
CA ILE A 108 12.12 19.86 11.09
C ILE A 108 11.22 19.32 12.21
N VAL A 109 11.59 19.54 13.47
CA VAL A 109 10.80 19.08 14.62
C VAL A 109 9.46 19.81 14.68
N ARG A 110 9.40 21.10 14.35
CA ARG A 110 8.12 21.84 14.26
C ARG A 110 7.22 21.29 13.18
N ASP A 111 7.75 20.98 12.00
CA ASP A 111 6.96 20.40 10.91
C ASP A 111 6.38 19.03 11.32
N LEU A 112 7.18 18.22 12.02
CA LEU A 112 6.74 16.93 12.57
C LEU A 112 5.69 17.08 13.69
N GLU A 113 5.90 18.00 14.63
CA GLU A 113 4.93 18.32 15.70
C GLU A 113 3.61 18.84 15.11
N HIS A 114 3.67 19.70 14.10
CA HIS A 114 2.49 20.21 13.40
C HIS A 114 1.74 19.10 12.66
N MET A 115 2.46 18.23 11.95
CA MET A 115 1.87 17.04 11.31
C MET A 115 1.07 16.19 12.30
N ARG A 116 1.56 16.07 13.55
CA ARG A 116 0.95 15.24 14.59
C ARG A 116 -0.40 15.80 15.09
N GLN A 117 -0.58 17.12 15.00
CA GLN A 117 -1.75 17.83 15.52
C GLN A 117 -2.71 18.32 14.44
N GLY A 118 -2.28 18.34 13.17
CA GLY A 118 -3.07 18.87 12.06
C GLY A 118 -3.73 17.80 11.18
N ASP A 119 -4.10 18.22 9.97
CA ASP A 119 -4.84 17.42 8.98
C ASP A 119 -4.13 16.13 8.58
N ALA A 120 -2.80 16.11 8.63
CA ALA A 120 -2.01 14.91 8.33
C ALA A 120 -2.24 13.79 9.36
N SER A 121 -2.52 14.14 10.62
CA SER A 121 -2.90 13.18 11.67
C SER A 121 -4.27 12.57 11.39
N ALA A 122 -5.25 13.41 11.05
CA ALA A 122 -6.58 12.97 10.66
C ALA A 122 -6.53 12.08 9.40
N LEU A 123 -5.77 12.48 8.38
CA LEU A 123 -5.55 11.71 7.16
C LEU A 123 -4.92 10.34 7.45
N ARG A 124 -3.89 10.29 8.29
CA ARG A 124 -3.26 9.03 8.70
C ARG A 124 -4.29 8.08 9.31
N GLU A 125 -5.13 8.58 10.20
CA GLU A 125 -6.14 7.75 10.85
C GLU A 125 -7.24 7.29 9.88
N THR A 126 -7.69 8.17 8.99
CA THR A 126 -8.63 7.84 7.91
C THR A 126 -8.07 6.73 7.03
N LEU A 127 -6.84 6.86 6.54
CA LEU A 127 -6.22 5.83 5.69
C LEU A 127 -5.97 4.52 6.46
N ARG A 128 -5.63 4.58 7.75
CA ARG A 128 -5.45 3.40 8.60
C ARG A 128 -6.76 2.63 8.81
N ARG A 129 -7.87 3.33 8.98
CA ARG A 129 -9.22 2.75 9.12
C ARG A 129 -9.76 2.25 7.79
N ALA A 130 -9.51 2.98 6.71
CA ALA A 130 -10.07 2.67 5.41
C ALA A 130 -9.33 1.54 4.68
N LEU A 131 -8.00 1.52 4.72
CA LEU A 131 -7.21 0.60 3.89
C LEU A 131 -6.89 -0.72 4.59
N THR A 132 -6.92 -1.81 3.85
CA THR A 132 -6.36 -3.11 4.27
C THR A 132 -4.84 -3.03 4.47
N VAL A 133 -4.27 -3.98 5.21
CA VAL A 133 -2.85 -3.93 5.62
C VAL A 133 -1.92 -3.87 4.40
N GLN A 134 -2.18 -4.71 3.41
CA GLN A 134 -1.51 -4.70 2.12
C GLN A 134 -2.55 -4.46 1.02
N PRO A 135 -2.76 -3.22 0.58
CA PRO A 135 -3.66 -2.97 -0.54
C PRO A 135 -3.05 -3.61 -1.79
N GLU A 136 -3.78 -4.54 -2.41
CA GLU A 136 -3.34 -5.13 -3.68
C GLU A 136 -3.47 -4.12 -4.81
N ARG A 137 -2.77 -4.37 -5.94
CA ARG A 137 -2.93 -3.52 -7.14
C ARG A 137 -4.34 -3.59 -7.72
N ASP A 138 -5.02 -4.71 -7.48
CA ASP A 138 -6.37 -4.91 -7.97
C ASP A 138 -7.37 -4.01 -7.24
N ILE A 139 -8.35 -3.56 -8.01
CA ILE A 139 -9.34 -2.55 -7.61
C ILE A 139 -10.26 -3.06 -6.50
N ALA A 140 -10.33 -4.38 -6.30
CA ALA A 140 -11.20 -5.00 -5.30
C ALA A 140 -10.44 -5.33 -4.01
N GLY A 141 -11.07 -5.06 -2.86
CA GLY A 141 -10.59 -5.57 -1.57
C GLY A 141 -9.56 -4.71 -0.82
N PHE A 142 -9.22 -3.52 -1.32
CA PHE A 142 -8.31 -2.62 -0.60
C PHE A 142 -8.98 -1.81 0.53
N VAL A 143 -10.31 -1.71 0.52
CA VAL A 143 -11.10 -1.05 1.56
C VAL A 143 -11.50 -2.07 2.63
N LYS A 144 -11.30 -1.76 3.92
CA LYS A 144 -11.72 -2.60 5.04
C LYS A 144 -13.25 -2.69 5.14
N SER A 145 -13.75 -3.77 5.74
CA SER A 145 -15.15 -3.91 6.10
C SER A 145 -15.56 -2.91 7.19
N ALA A 146 -16.86 -2.70 7.34
CA ALA A 146 -17.51 -1.77 8.26
C ALA A 146 -17.17 -0.28 8.03
N LEU A 147 -16.67 0.07 6.84
CA LEU A 147 -16.43 1.46 6.45
C LEU A 147 -17.58 2.04 5.63
N ASP A 148 -18.17 1.20 4.76
CA ASP A 148 -19.19 1.60 3.80
C ASP A 148 -20.23 0.48 3.70
N CYS A 149 -21.45 0.78 4.11
CA CYS A 149 -22.52 -0.20 4.19
C CYS A 149 -22.91 -0.74 2.82
N GLU A 150 -22.96 0.11 1.78
CA GLU A 150 -23.32 -0.30 0.43
C GLU A 150 -22.25 -1.26 -0.16
N LEU A 151 -20.97 -0.96 0.10
CA LEU A 151 -19.87 -1.83 -0.31
C LEU A 151 -19.91 -3.18 0.41
N ASP A 152 -20.24 -3.18 1.70
CA ASP A 152 -20.30 -4.41 2.50
C ASP A 152 -21.54 -5.26 2.16
N GLU A 153 -22.68 -4.63 1.87
CA GLU A 153 -23.86 -5.31 1.32
C GLU A 153 -23.54 -5.95 -0.04
N ALA A 154 -22.87 -5.21 -0.94
CA ALA A 154 -22.47 -5.74 -2.24
C ALA A 154 -21.49 -6.91 -2.13
N ARG A 155 -20.57 -6.89 -1.14
CA ARG A 155 -19.68 -8.02 -0.82
C ARG A 155 -20.45 -9.22 -0.30
N THR A 156 -21.39 -8.99 0.61
CA THR A 156 -22.23 -10.05 1.20
C THR A 156 -23.04 -10.75 0.11
N ALA A 157 -23.74 -9.98 -0.74
CA ALA A 157 -24.48 -10.53 -1.88
C ALA A 157 -23.59 -11.31 -2.86
N ARG A 158 -22.37 -10.85 -3.11
CA ARG A 158 -21.39 -11.58 -3.94
C ARG A 158 -21.01 -12.92 -3.31
N ASP A 159 -20.75 -12.94 -2.01
CA ASP A 159 -20.31 -14.12 -1.29
C ASP A 159 -21.46 -15.14 -1.16
N GLU A 160 -22.70 -14.68 -0.94
CA GLU A 160 -23.92 -15.51 -0.98
C GLU A 160 -24.11 -16.19 -2.34
N VAL A 161 -23.91 -15.46 -3.45
CA VAL A 161 -23.96 -16.04 -4.80
C VAL A 161 -22.87 -17.09 -5.00
N ALA A 162 -21.66 -16.84 -4.51
CA ALA A 162 -20.56 -17.80 -4.61
C ALA A 162 -20.85 -19.09 -3.81
N GLU A 163 -21.45 -18.95 -2.62
CA GLU A 163 -21.87 -20.09 -1.81
C GLU A 163 -23.01 -20.87 -2.50
N ALA A 164 -24.03 -20.18 -2.99
CA ALA A 164 -25.14 -20.81 -3.72
C ALA A 164 -24.65 -21.58 -4.96
N LEU A 165 -23.67 -21.04 -5.70
CA LEU A 165 -23.05 -21.74 -6.84
C LEU A 165 -22.28 -22.98 -6.39
N THR A 166 -21.60 -22.92 -5.24
CA THR A 166 -20.87 -24.07 -4.69
C THR A 166 -21.83 -25.18 -4.27
N GLN A 167 -22.92 -24.83 -3.58
CA GLN A 167 -23.97 -25.77 -3.19
C GLN A 167 -24.66 -26.38 -4.43
N PHE A 168 -24.98 -25.55 -5.43
CA PHE A 168 -25.57 -26.01 -6.68
C PHE A 168 -24.64 -26.95 -7.46
N GLN A 169 -23.33 -26.67 -7.50
CA GLN A 169 -22.36 -27.57 -8.10
C GLN A 169 -22.33 -28.93 -7.40
N ALA A 170 -22.37 -28.95 -6.06
CA ALA A 170 -22.40 -30.21 -5.30
C ALA A 170 -23.66 -31.04 -5.60
N GLN A 171 -24.82 -30.40 -5.68
CA GLN A 171 -26.08 -31.05 -6.07
C GLN A 171 -26.00 -31.65 -7.49
N LEU A 172 -25.41 -30.92 -8.44
CA LEU A 172 -25.22 -31.43 -9.81
C LEU A 172 -24.25 -32.61 -9.86
N VAL A 173 -23.18 -32.59 -9.05
CA VAL A 173 -22.25 -33.72 -8.95
C VAL A 173 -22.96 -34.96 -8.41
N GLU A 174 -23.82 -34.81 -7.41
CA GLU A 174 -24.61 -35.90 -6.83
C GLU A 174 -25.63 -36.46 -7.83
N GLN A 175 -26.35 -35.59 -8.53
CA GLN A 175 -27.38 -35.98 -9.51
C GLN A 175 -26.79 -36.64 -10.76
N THR A 176 -25.63 -36.16 -11.24
CA THR A 176 -25.02 -36.63 -12.49
C THR A 176 -23.97 -37.72 -12.29
N GLY A 177 -23.45 -37.87 -11.07
CA GLY A 177 -22.31 -38.74 -10.77
C GLY A 177 -20.96 -38.21 -11.31
N VAL A 178 -20.93 -37.04 -11.96
CA VAL A 178 -19.72 -36.49 -12.61
C VAL A 178 -18.93 -35.64 -11.62
N ARG A 179 -17.95 -36.25 -10.94
CA ARG A 179 -17.12 -35.56 -9.91
C ARG A 179 -16.29 -34.37 -10.42
N SER A 180 -15.98 -34.31 -11.71
CA SER A 180 -15.16 -33.23 -12.27
C SER A 180 -16.00 -32.05 -12.77
N LEU A 181 -17.31 -32.08 -12.57
CA LEU A 181 -18.22 -31.00 -12.96
C LEU A 181 -17.86 -29.72 -12.22
N LYS A 182 -17.63 -28.64 -12.97
CA LYS A 182 -17.34 -27.31 -12.41
C LYS A 182 -18.27 -26.27 -12.98
N ILE A 183 -18.81 -25.40 -12.13
CA ILE A 183 -19.55 -24.22 -12.58
C ILE A 183 -18.56 -23.07 -12.73
N ARG A 184 -18.47 -22.51 -13.93
CA ARG A 184 -17.60 -21.36 -14.22
C ARG A 184 -18.37 -20.22 -14.84
N ARG A 185 -17.80 -19.02 -14.75
CA ARG A 185 -18.31 -17.83 -15.41
C ARG A 185 -17.33 -17.39 -16.49
N ASN A 186 -17.84 -17.18 -17.69
CA ASN A 186 -17.13 -16.53 -18.78
C ASN A 186 -17.85 -15.22 -19.13
N ALA A 187 -17.10 -14.18 -19.50
CA ALA A 187 -17.64 -12.87 -19.83
C ALA A 187 -18.62 -12.90 -21.02
N LEU A 188 -18.44 -13.82 -21.98
CA LEU A 188 -19.23 -13.91 -23.20
C LEU A 188 -20.47 -14.80 -23.04
N ILE A 189 -20.32 -16.00 -22.45
CA ILE A 189 -21.39 -17.02 -22.37
C ILE A 189 -22.08 -17.08 -21.01
N GLY A 190 -21.59 -16.33 -20.02
CA GLY A 190 -22.11 -16.31 -18.67
C GLY A 190 -21.71 -17.53 -17.83
N PHE A 191 -22.58 -17.89 -16.88
CA PHE A 191 -22.41 -19.10 -16.08
C PHE A 191 -22.67 -20.34 -16.92
N HIS A 192 -21.76 -21.29 -16.87
CA HIS A 192 -21.83 -22.54 -17.61
C HIS A 192 -21.19 -23.68 -16.80
N ILE A 193 -21.52 -24.90 -17.20
CA ILE A 193 -21.00 -26.12 -16.60
C ILE A 193 -19.87 -26.64 -17.49
N GLU A 194 -18.69 -26.81 -16.92
CA GLU A 194 -17.55 -27.46 -17.54
C GLU A 194 -17.45 -28.91 -17.10
N VAL A 195 -17.33 -29.82 -18.07
CA VAL A 195 -17.05 -31.24 -17.87
C VAL A 195 -16.01 -31.71 -18.88
N SER A 196 -15.36 -32.85 -18.60
CA SER A 196 -14.45 -33.45 -19.57
C SER A 196 -15.22 -33.99 -20.79
N ALA A 197 -14.59 -33.99 -21.97
CA ALA A 197 -15.21 -34.52 -23.19
C ALA A 197 -15.68 -35.98 -23.04
N ALA A 198 -14.95 -36.79 -22.27
CA ALA A 198 -15.31 -38.19 -22.02
C ALA A 198 -16.60 -38.35 -21.20
N GLN A 199 -16.88 -37.42 -20.28
CA GLN A 199 -18.07 -37.45 -19.43
C GLN A 199 -19.25 -36.68 -20.01
N ALA A 200 -19.00 -35.78 -20.96
CA ALA A 200 -20.04 -35.02 -21.65
C ALA A 200 -21.06 -35.94 -22.35
N SER A 201 -20.61 -37.06 -22.92
CA SER A 201 -21.46 -38.06 -23.59
C SER A 201 -22.47 -38.74 -22.67
N GLY A 202 -22.19 -38.78 -21.36
CA GLY A 202 -23.05 -39.39 -20.35
C GLY A 202 -24.07 -38.44 -19.71
N LEU A 203 -24.00 -37.14 -20.03
CA LEU A 203 -24.95 -36.15 -19.52
C LEU A 203 -26.22 -36.15 -20.38
N ALA A 204 -27.33 -36.62 -19.80
CA ALA A 204 -28.64 -36.58 -20.42
C ALA A 204 -29.33 -35.22 -20.22
N SER A 205 -30.56 -35.08 -20.75
CA SER A 205 -31.44 -33.93 -20.45
C SER A 205 -31.46 -33.65 -18.94
N PRO A 206 -31.33 -32.38 -18.49
CA PRO A 206 -31.62 -31.13 -19.20
C PRO A 206 -30.40 -30.32 -19.72
N PHE A 207 -29.22 -30.92 -19.84
CA PHE A 207 -28.02 -30.17 -20.25
C PHE A 207 -27.98 -29.87 -21.75
N VAL A 208 -27.64 -28.62 -22.12
CA VAL A 208 -27.47 -28.17 -23.51
C VAL A 208 -26.03 -27.72 -23.72
N LEU A 209 -25.35 -28.31 -24.71
CA LEU A 209 -23.98 -27.94 -25.07
C LEU A 209 -23.96 -26.49 -25.60
N ARG A 210 -23.23 -25.61 -24.92
CA ARG A 210 -23.06 -24.20 -25.34
C ARG A 210 -21.74 -23.89 -26.02
N GLN A 211 -20.65 -24.53 -25.60
CA GLN A 211 -19.33 -24.31 -26.19
C GLN A 211 -18.47 -25.57 -26.01
N GLY A 212 -17.79 -25.99 -27.10
CA GLY A 212 -16.71 -26.96 -27.04
C GLY A 212 -15.37 -26.24 -26.93
N LEU A 213 -14.54 -26.66 -25.99
CA LEU A 213 -13.14 -26.24 -25.91
C LEU A 213 -12.30 -27.33 -26.59
N ALA A 214 -11.53 -26.98 -27.61
CA ALA A 214 -10.53 -27.88 -28.15
C ALA A 214 -9.43 -28.06 -27.10
N GLY A 215 -9.21 -29.30 -26.68
CA GLY A 215 -8.09 -29.68 -25.82
C GLY A 215 -6.79 -29.71 -26.60
#